data_AF-A0A6B8MBN1-F1
#
_entry.id   AF-A0A6B8MBN1-F1
#
_cell.length_a   1.000
_cell.length_b   1.000
_cell.length_c   1.000
_cell.angle_alpha   90.00
_cell.angle_beta   90.00
_cell.angle_gamma   90.00
#
_symmetry.space_group_name_H-M   'P 1'
#
loop_
_entity.id
_entity.type
_entity.pdbx_description
1 polymer ?
#
loop_
_entity_poly.entity_id
_entity_poly.type
_entity_poly.pdbx_seq_one_letter_code
_entity_poly.pdbx_strand_id
1 'polypeptide(L)'
;MKTCRFFAIAPLALAALLAAGVASAQEGPDLVFRKSTDFKLLTPNDKLATYVVDDPLIDGVACTYTAHEKGGVAGMFGVAEQTSEVSLACSQYGPIKLRAGKEKEKFSQGDLVISERRSLLFKQMHIARGCDVKRNMLVYMVYSDKLVEGSPENSTATVALQPWGGAEPAKCADWVK
;
A
#
# COMPACT_ATOMS: atom_id res chain seq x y z
N MET A 1 41.83 -15.85 -59.76
CA MET A 1 40.95 -14.67 -59.59
C MET A 1 40.27 -14.77 -58.23
N LYS A 2 40.49 -13.78 -57.37
CA LYS A 2 40.05 -13.75 -55.97
C LYS A 2 38.61 -13.21 -55.91
N THR A 3 37.69 -13.92 -55.27
CA THR A 3 36.36 -13.37 -54.92
C THR A 3 36.17 -13.37 -53.42
N CYS A 4 35.91 -12.16 -52.91
CA CYS A 4 35.69 -11.80 -51.52
C CYS A 4 34.43 -12.49 -50.97
N ARG A 5 34.56 -13.21 -49.84
CA ARG A 5 33.41 -13.65 -49.03
C ARG A 5 33.07 -12.54 -48.05
N PHE A 6 31.98 -11.83 -48.32
CA PHE A 6 31.37 -10.88 -47.40
C PHE A 6 30.89 -11.64 -46.15
N PHE A 7 31.35 -11.19 -44.98
CA PHE A 7 30.84 -11.59 -43.67
C PHE A 7 29.39 -11.15 -43.55
N ALA A 8 28.46 -12.11 -43.51
CA ALA A 8 27.09 -11.88 -43.07
C ALA A 8 27.07 -11.98 -41.53
N ILE A 9 27.18 -10.83 -40.86
CA ILE A 9 26.95 -10.70 -39.42
C ILE A 9 25.60 -10.00 -39.25
N ALA A 10 24.78 -10.53 -38.34
CA ALA A 10 23.51 -10.03 -37.78
C ALA A 10 22.22 -10.51 -38.48
N PRO A 11 21.17 -10.92 -37.73
CA PRO A 11 20.78 -10.32 -36.45
C PRO A 11 20.37 -11.35 -35.38
N LEU A 12 21.26 -11.71 -34.46
CA LEU A 12 20.90 -12.49 -33.25
C LEU A 12 20.74 -11.62 -31.99
N ALA A 13 20.86 -10.29 -32.13
CA ALA A 13 20.91 -9.36 -30.99
C ALA A 13 19.57 -8.64 -30.69
N LEU A 14 18.54 -8.78 -31.53
CA LEU A 14 17.28 -8.02 -31.36
C LEU A 14 16.18 -8.75 -30.57
N ALA A 15 16.37 -10.05 -30.27
CA ALA A 15 15.38 -10.83 -29.52
C ALA A 15 15.59 -10.82 -27.99
N ALA A 16 16.73 -10.33 -27.49
CA ALA A 16 17.06 -10.35 -26.06
C ALA A 16 16.57 -9.11 -25.28
N LEU A 17 16.00 -8.10 -25.95
CA LEU A 17 15.56 -6.84 -25.33
C LEU A 17 14.07 -6.82 -24.92
N LEU A 18 13.31 -7.90 -25.14
CA LEU A 18 11.89 -7.97 -24.82
C LEU A 18 11.57 -8.66 -23.47
N ALA A 19 12.58 -9.13 -22.73
CA ALA A 19 12.37 -9.87 -21.48
C ALA A 19 12.67 -9.07 -20.19
N ALA A 20 13.10 -7.81 -20.29
CA ALA A 20 13.46 -6.97 -19.14
C ALA A 20 12.44 -5.84 -18.96
N GLY A 21 11.30 -6.13 -18.31
CA GLY A 21 10.31 -5.08 -18.08
C GLY A 21 8.98 -5.50 -17.49
N VAL A 22 8.91 -6.51 -16.62
CA VAL A 22 7.84 -6.51 -15.61
C VAL A 22 8.27 -5.54 -14.52
N ALA A 23 8.08 -4.25 -14.78
CA ALA A 23 8.03 -3.27 -13.71
C ALA A 23 6.88 -3.71 -12.80
N SER A 24 7.17 -4.09 -11.55
CA SER A 24 6.16 -4.07 -10.50
C SER A 24 5.62 -2.66 -10.46
N ALA A 25 4.46 -2.44 -11.07
CA ALA A 25 3.65 -1.29 -10.75
C ALA A 25 3.42 -1.38 -9.25
N GLN A 26 3.83 -0.34 -8.52
CA GLN A 26 3.33 -0.12 -7.19
C GLN A 26 1.85 0.20 -7.39
N GLU A 27 1.02 -0.83 -7.45
CA GLU A 27 -0.43 -0.70 -7.52
C GLU A 27 -0.82 0.10 -6.29
N GLY A 28 -1.39 1.28 -6.54
CA GLY A 28 -1.95 2.09 -5.48
C GLY A 28 -3.07 1.31 -4.76
N PRO A 29 -3.62 1.88 -3.69
CA PRO A 29 -4.66 1.22 -2.92
C PRO A 29 -5.87 0.86 -3.78
N ASP A 30 -6.31 -0.39 -3.68
CA ASP A 30 -7.43 -0.91 -4.45
C ASP A 30 -8.75 -0.42 -3.87
N LEU A 31 -9.54 0.29 -4.68
CA LEU A 31 -10.87 0.74 -4.26
C LEU A 31 -11.85 -0.44 -4.25
N VAL A 32 -12.44 -0.72 -3.08
CA VAL A 32 -13.48 -1.75 -2.94
C VAL A 32 -14.86 -1.18 -3.24
N PHE A 33 -15.25 -0.11 -2.54
CA PHE A 33 -16.54 0.55 -2.74
C PHE A 33 -16.56 1.97 -2.21
N ARG A 34 -17.64 2.71 -2.56
CA ARG A 34 -17.95 4.03 -2.00
C ARG A 34 -19.40 4.08 -1.51
N LYS A 35 -19.64 4.81 -0.42
CA LYS A 35 -20.99 5.13 0.07
C LYS A 35 -21.11 6.63 0.35
N SER A 36 -22.21 7.24 -0.10
CA SER A 36 -22.47 8.65 0.15
C SER A 36 -22.91 8.89 1.59
N THR A 37 -22.38 9.93 2.20
CA THR A 37 -22.74 10.36 3.57
C THR A 37 -23.78 11.47 3.58
N ASP A 38 -23.90 12.21 2.48
CA ASP A 38 -24.85 13.31 2.36
C ASP A 38 -25.52 13.36 0.98
N PHE A 39 -26.43 14.33 0.85
CA PHE A 39 -27.07 14.67 -0.42
C PHE A 39 -26.87 16.16 -0.71
N LYS A 40 -26.24 16.45 -1.86
CA LYS A 40 -26.05 17.78 -2.41
C LYS A 40 -26.81 17.87 -3.74
N LEU A 41 -27.71 18.84 -3.86
CA LEU A 41 -28.65 18.92 -5.00
C LEU A 41 -27.98 19.13 -6.37
N LEU A 42 -26.92 19.94 -6.42
CA LEU A 42 -26.29 20.41 -7.66
C LEU A 42 -24.81 20.03 -7.80
N THR A 43 -24.24 19.34 -6.81
CA THR A 43 -22.80 19.04 -6.76
C THR A 43 -22.58 17.63 -6.24
N PRO A 44 -21.40 17.01 -6.46
CA PRO A 44 -21.15 15.65 -5.98
C PRO A 44 -21.30 15.54 -4.46
N ASN A 45 -21.91 14.45 -3.99
CA ASN A 45 -21.99 14.16 -2.55
C ASN A 45 -20.63 13.81 -1.97
N ASP A 46 -20.52 14.00 -0.66
CA ASP A 46 -19.44 13.45 0.14
C ASP A 46 -19.58 11.92 0.20
N LYS A 47 -18.45 11.23 0.22
CA LYS A 47 -18.38 9.77 0.19
C LYS A 47 -17.41 9.24 1.23
N LEU A 48 -17.71 8.06 1.74
CA LEU A 48 -16.75 7.18 2.39
C LEU A 48 -16.28 6.18 1.35
N ALA A 49 -14.98 6.17 1.07
CA ALA A 49 -14.34 5.26 0.14
C ALA A 49 -13.48 4.26 0.91
N THR A 50 -13.76 2.98 0.72
CA THR A 50 -13.03 1.89 1.36
C THR A 50 -12.03 1.32 0.37
N TYR A 51 -10.78 1.26 0.80
CA TYR A 51 -9.63 0.82 0.05
C TYR A 51 -8.98 -0.39 0.71
N VAL A 52 -8.30 -1.21 -0.07
CA VAL A 52 -7.44 -2.31 0.38
C VAL A 52 -6.01 -2.02 -0.03
N VAL A 53 -5.06 -2.34 0.85
CA VAL A 53 -3.63 -2.29 0.55
C VAL A 53 -2.94 -3.51 1.15
N ASP A 54 -2.07 -4.13 0.35
CA ASP A 54 -1.20 -5.21 0.79
C ASP A 54 0.10 -4.66 1.39
N ASP A 55 0.67 -5.40 2.33
CA ASP A 55 1.98 -5.08 2.88
C ASP A 55 3.10 -5.43 1.85
N PRO A 56 4.01 -4.50 1.52
CA PRO A 56 5.04 -4.75 0.50
C PRO A 56 6.13 -5.72 0.97
N LEU A 57 6.28 -5.94 2.28
CA LEU A 57 7.29 -6.82 2.86
C LEU A 57 6.70 -8.13 3.40
N ILE A 58 5.42 -8.16 3.75
CA ILE A 58 4.76 -9.30 4.39
C ILE A 58 3.59 -9.76 3.52
N ASP A 59 3.69 -10.98 2.98
CA ASP A 59 2.58 -11.61 2.25
C ASP A 59 1.52 -12.14 3.22
N GLY A 60 0.26 -12.20 2.76
CA GLY A 60 -0.84 -12.82 3.49
C GLY A 60 -1.54 -11.91 4.52
N VAL A 61 -1.16 -10.63 4.57
CA VAL A 61 -1.83 -9.59 5.37
C VAL A 61 -2.29 -8.47 4.45
N ALA A 62 -3.57 -8.11 4.53
CA ALA A 62 -4.13 -6.95 3.84
C ALA A 62 -4.75 -6.00 4.86
N CYS A 63 -4.56 -4.71 4.64
CA CYS A 63 -5.15 -3.64 5.41
C CYS A 63 -6.25 -2.96 4.60
N THR A 64 -7.45 -2.94 5.15
CA THR A 64 -8.56 -2.15 4.65
C THR A 64 -8.62 -0.84 5.40
N TYR A 65 -8.76 0.26 4.69
CA TYR A 65 -8.99 1.55 5.31
C TYR A 65 -10.12 2.30 4.63
N THR A 66 -10.89 3.05 5.42
CA THR A 66 -11.96 3.89 4.90
C THR A 66 -11.59 5.34 5.13
N ALA A 67 -11.59 6.11 4.05
CA ALA A 67 -11.29 7.52 4.06
C ALA A 67 -12.47 8.32 3.48
N HIS A 68 -12.65 9.52 3.99
CA HIS A 68 -13.64 10.45 3.47
C HIS A 68 -13.15 11.13 2.19
N GLU A 69 -14.02 11.17 1.18
CA GLU A 69 -13.86 11.90 -0.07
C GLU A 69 -14.90 13.02 -0.14
N LYS A 70 -14.41 14.24 0.00
CA LYS A 70 -15.17 15.47 -0.06
C LYS A 70 -15.64 15.75 -1.49
N GLY A 71 -16.95 15.89 -1.63
CA GLY A 71 -17.64 16.35 -2.81
C GLY A 71 -17.79 17.88 -2.85
N GLY A 72 -18.91 18.37 -3.36
CA GLY A 72 -19.13 19.78 -3.64
C GLY A 72 -18.36 20.26 -4.87
N VAL A 73 -18.39 21.57 -5.10
CA VAL A 73 -17.66 22.21 -6.21
C VAL A 73 -16.17 21.91 -6.13
N ALA A 74 -15.58 22.02 -4.94
CA ALA A 74 -14.16 21.74 -4.73
C ALA A 74 -13.81 20.26 -5.02
N GLY A 75 -14.67 19.32 -4.63
CA GLY A 75 -14.49 17.90 -4.92
C GLY A 75 -14.61 17.58 -6.40
N MET A 76 -15.54 18.24 -7.10
CA MET A 76 -15.71 18.12 -8.55
C MET A 76 -14.46 18.52 -9.34
N PHE A 77 -13.75 19.56 -8.89
CA PHE A 77 -12.50 20.02 -9.49
C PHE A 77 -11.24 19.36 -8.89
N GLY A 78 -11.39 18.39 -7.96
CA GLY A 78 -10.26 17.70 -7.32
C GLY A 78 -9.39 18.59 -6.42
N VAL A 79 -9.87 19.79 -6.09
CA VAL A 79 -9.17 20.77 -5.23
C VAL A 79 -9.63 20.68 -3.78
N ALA A 80 -10.54 19.77 -3.48
CA ALA A 80 -11.02 19.56 -2.12
C ALA A 80 -9.91 19.04 -1.21
N GLU A 81 -9.76 19.72 -0.08
CA GLU A 81 -8.99 19.21 1.03
C GLU A 81 -9.80 18.12 1.75
N GLN A 82 -9.25 16.89 1.76
CA GLN A 82 -9.88 15.74 2.41
C GLN A 82 -9.78 15.81 3.94
N THR A 83 -10.65 15.11 4.67
CA THR A 83 -10.57 15.08 6.14
C THR A 83 -9.45 14.15 6.61
N SER A 84 -9.02 14.32 7.85
CA SER A 84 -7.99 13.46 8.46
C SER A 84 -8.55 12.19 9.10
N GLU A 85 -9.89 12.07 9.14
CA GLU A 85 -10.58 10.92 9.71
C GLU A 85 -10.41 9.70 8.81
N VAL A 86 -9.91 8.63 9.41
CA VAL A 86 -9.65 7.37 8.72
C VAL A 86 -9.89 6.22 9.68
N SER A 87 -10.52 5.16 9.16
CA SER A 87 -10.66 3.89 9.86
C SER A 87 -9.71 2.86 9.24
N LEU A 88 -9.10 2.01 10.05
CA LEU A 88 -8.21 0.94 9.61
C LEU A 88 -8.63 -0.40 10.22
N ALA A 89 -8.64 -1.44 9.39
CA ALA A 89 -8.77 -2.82 9.81
C ALA A 89 -7.87 -3.70 8.94
N CYS A 90 -6.94 -4.42 9.57
CA CYS A 90 -6.04 -5.34 8.89
C CYS A 90 -6.39 -6.78 9.23
N SER A 91 -6.22 -7.69 8.28
CA SER A 91 -6.59 -9.09 8.45
C SER A 91 -5.65 -10.00 7.68
N GLN A 92 -5.43 -11.19 8.26
CA GLN A 92 -4.76 -12.27 7.58
C GLN A 92 -5.71 -12.91 6.56
N TYR A 93 -5.32 -12.93 5.29
CA TYR A 93 -6.08 -13.58 4.22
C TYR A 93 -5.36 -14.81 3.63
N GLY A 94 -4.11 -15.04 4.05
CA GLY A 94 -3.31 -16.18 3.63
C GLY A 94 -2.18 -16.50 4.62
N PRO A 95 -1.28 -17.44 4.27
CA PRO A 95 -0.11 -17.72 5.10
C PRO A 95 0.79 -16.48 5.24
N ILE A 96 1.04 -16.04 6.48
CA ILE A 96 1.91 -14.89 6.74
C ILE A 96 3.36 -15.31 6.57
N LYS A 97 4.06 -14.65 5.66
CA LYS A 97 5.48 -14.87 5.37
C LYS A 97 6.13 -13.58 4.89
N LEU A 98 7.46 -13.49 4.97
CA LEU A 98 8.17 -12.45 4.24
C LEU A 98 7.99 -12.68 2.74
N ARG A 99 7.78 -11.58 2.02
CA ARG A 99 7.68 -11.59 0.57
C ARG A 99 8.97 -12.11 -0.05
N ALA A 100 8.85 -12.92 -1.09
CA ALA A 100 10.00 -13.52 -1.75
C ALA A 100 10.98 -12.45 -2.27
N GLY A 101 12.27 -12.60 -2.00
CA GLY A 101 13.31 -11.63 -2.35
C GLY A 101 13.50 -10.49 -1.35
N LYS A 102 12.72 -10.45 -0.27
CA LYS A 102 12.80 -9.44 0.82
C LYS A 102 13.31 -10.02 2.13
N GLU A 103 13.92 -11.20 2.12
CA GLU A 103 14.33 -11.95 3.31
C GLU A 103 15.42 -11.23 4.12
N LYS A 104 16.19 -10.35 3.47
CA LYS A 104 17.21 -9.52 4.13
C LYS A 104 16.68 -8.15 4.59
N GLU A 105 15.48 -7.77 4.16
CA GLU A 105 14.86 -6.48 4.48
C GLU A 105 14.10 -6.58 5.80
N LYS A 106 14.85 -6.52 6.90
CA LYS A 106 14.26 -6.29 8.21
C LYS A 106 13.75 -4.85 8.30
N PHE A 107 12.57 -4.67 8.87
CA PHE A 107 11.97 -3.35 9.06
C PHE A 107 12.25 -2.81 10.47
N SER A 108 12.33 -1.48 10.58
CA SER A 108 12.37 -0.80 11.87
C SER A 108 10.94 -0.63 12.39
N GLN A 109 10.80 -0.48 13.70
CA GLN A 109 9.51 -0.18 14.31
C GLN A 109 8.98 1.16 13.77
N GLY A 110 7.79 1.13 13.16
CA GLY A 110 7.15 2.30 12.57
C GLY A 110 7.48 2.54 11.10
N ASP A 111 8.13 1.60 10.41
CA ASP A 111 8.39 1.70 8.96
C ASP A 111 7.08 1.87 8.18
N LEU A 112 7.09 2.75 7.19
CA LEU A 112 5.93 3.05 6.36
C LEU A 112 5.65 1.92 5.36
N VAL A 113 4.44 1.39 5.43
CA VAL A 113 3.86 0.42 4.48
C VAL A 113 3.43 1.15 3.22
N ILE A 114 2.71 2.26 3.40
CA ILE A 114 2.24 3.11 2.31
C ILE A 114 2.21 4.58 2.76
N SER A 115 2.47 5.47 1.82
CA SER A 115 2.27 6.91 1.97
C SER A 115 1.47 7.41 0.76
N GLU A 116 0.24 7.83 0.99
CA GLU A 116 -0.71 8.25 -0.04
C GLU A 116 -1.04 9.73 0.08
N ARG A 117 -0.99 10.45 -1.04
CA ARG A 117 -1.41 11.85 -1.07
C ARG A 117 -2.94 11.93 -1.03
N ARG A 118 -3.47 12.79 -0.17
CA ARG A 118 -4.91 13.00 0.03
C ARG A 118 -5.37 14.40 -0.39
N SER A 119 -4.47 15.36 -0.56
CA SER A 119 -4.83 16.68 -1.10
C SER A 119 -3.77 17.25 -2.03
N LEU A 120 -4.19 18.18 -2.90
CA LEU A 120 -3.29 18.87 -3.83
C LEU A 120 -2.23 19.72 -3.13
N LEU A 121 -2.38 20.09 -1.86
CA LEU A 121 -1.47 21.04 -1.24
C LEU A 121 -0.70 20.50 -0.02
N PHE A 122 -1.26 19.63 0.83
CA PHE A 122 -0.60 19.38 2.14
C PHE A 122 -1.06 18.20 3.00
N LYS A 123 -1.96 17.32 2.55
CA LYS A 123 -2.37 16.15 3.34
C LYS A 123 -1.85 14.87 2.73
N GLN A 124 -1.09 14.12 3.52
CA GLN A 124 -0.67 12.77 3.24
C GLN A 124 -1.19 11.86 4.34
N MET A 125 -1.62 10.67 3.93
CA MET A 125 -1.97 9.58 4.82
C MET A 125 -0.84 8.57 4.79
N HIS A 126 -0.47 8.09 5.97
CA HIS A 126 0.60 7.13 6.17
C HIS A 126 0.05 5.92 6.91
N ILE A 127 0.43 4.73 6.48
CA ILE A 127 0.26 3.51 7.28
C ILE A 127 1.64 3.04 7.71
N ALA A 128 1.88 3.07 9.01
CA ALA A 128 3.10 2.56 9.62
C ALA A 128 2.87 1.13 10.14
N ARG A 129 3.93 0.32 10.13
CA ARG A 129 3.94 -1.03 10.68
C ARG A 129 4.93 -1.16 11.83
N GLY A 130 4.52 -1.89 12.85
CA GLY A 130 5.34 -2.37 13.94
C GLY A 130 5.14 -3.87 14.19
N CYS A 131 6.01 -4.43 15.02
CA CYS A 131 5.93 -5.80 15.51
C CYS A 131 5.97 -5.79 17.03
N ASP A 132 4.94 -6.32 17.69
CA ASP A 132 5.01 -6.66 19.11
C ASP A 132 5.56 -8.08 19.25
N VAL A 133 6.87 -8.16 19.49
CA VAL A 133 7.63 -9.41 19.68
C VAL A 133 7.07 -10.24 20.84
N LYS A 134 6.59 -9.61 21.91
CA LYS A 134 6.13 -10.32 23.11
C LYS A 134 4.85 -11.12 22.82
N ARG A 135 3.96 -10.55 22.01
CA ARG A 135 2.66 -11.15 21.67
C ARG A 135 2.62 -11.77 20.27
N ASN A 136 3.73 -11.70 19.54
CA ASN A 136 3.86 -12.15 18.15
C ASN A 136 2.73 -11.63 17.25
N MET A 137 2.61 -10.30 17.17
CA MET A 137 1.57 -9.64 16.40
C MET A 137 2.14 -8.45 15.62
N LEU A 138 1.61 -8.24 14.42
CA LEU A 138 1.87 -7.04 13.64
C LEU A 138 0.89 -5.97 14.07
N VAL A 139 1.40 -4.76 14.22
CA VAL A 139 0.64 -3.57 14.59
C VAL A 139 0.70 -2.62 13.41
N TYR A 140 -0.45 -2.20 12.91
CA TYR A 140 -0.57 -1.24 11.83
C TYR A 140 -1.27 0.00 12.37
N MET A 141 -0.70 1.16 12.11
CA MET A 141 -1.28 2.44 12.50
C MET A 141 -1.38 3.34 11.28
N VAL A 142 -2.59 3.77 10.97
CA VAL A 142 -2.83 4.82 9.98
C VAL A 142 -2.90 6.17 10.68
N TYR A 143 -2.28 7.18 10.10
CA TYR A 143 -2.37 8.56 10.56
C TYR A 143 -2.22 9.51 9.37
N SER A 144 -2.72 10.74 9.52
CA SER A 144 -2.55 11.79 8.51
C SER A 144 -1.64 12.88 9.05
N ASP A 145 -0.84 13.50 8.18
CA ASP A 145 -0.13 14.72 8.53
C ASP A 145 -0.96 15.97 8.20
N LYS A 146 -0.74 17.02 8.99
CA LYS A 146 -1.13 18.40 8.67
C LYS A 146 0.09 19.28 8.91
N LEU A 147 0.40 20.14 7.95
CA LEU A 147 1.60 20.99 7.98
C LEU A 147 1.71 21.92 9.19
N VAL A 148 0.59 22.34 9.80
CA VAL A 148 0.61 23.42 10.82
C VAL A 148 0.44 22.91 12.26
N GLU A 149 -0.52 22.01 12.52
CA GLU A 149 -0.84 21.56 13.89
C GLU A 149 -0.65 20.05 14.09
N GLY A 150 -0.22 19.30 13.07
CA GLY A 150 -0.37 17.85 13.05
C GLY A 150 -1.85 17.42 13.04
N SER A 151 -2.10 16.12 12.97
CA SER A 151 -3.45 15.56 13.12
C SER A 151 -3.38 14.41 14.12
N PRO A 152 -4.02 14.52 15.31
CA PRO A 152 -4.04 13.42 16.26
C PRO A 152 -4.86 12.23 15.76
N GLU A 153 -5.71 12.45 14.74
CA GLU A 153 -6.54 11.42 14.11
C GLU A 153 -5.69 10.26 13.59
N ASN A 154 -5.91 9.10 14.19
CA ASN A 154 -5.27 7.85 13.83
C ASN A 154 -6.22 6.67 14.04
N SER A 155 -5.89 5.54 13.44
CA SER A 155 -6.57 4.28 13.70
C SER A 155 -5.53 3.16 13.74
N THR A 156 -5.67 2.26 14.70
CA THR A 156 -4.73 1.14 14.89
C THR A 156 -5.46 -0.18 14.69
N ALA A 157 -4.85 -1.06 13.91
CA ALA A 157 -5.27 -2.43 13.72
C ALA A 157 -4.12 -3.38 14.09
N THR A 158 -4.46 -4.59 14.50
CA THR A 158 -3.46 -5.59 14.85
C THR A 158 -3.79 -6.93 14.24
N VAL A 159 -2.75 -7.65 13.82
CA VAL A 159 -2.86 -8.97 13.20
C VAL A 159 -1.98 -9.93 13.98
N ALA A 160 -2.60 -10.88 14.69
CA ALA A 160 -1.88 -11.93 15.38
C ALA A 160 -1.27 -12.91 14.36
N LEU A 161 0.00 -13.30 14.55
CA LEU A 161 0.65 -14.26 13.67
C LEU A 161 0.24 -15.66 14.09
N GLN A 162 -0.90 -16.11 13.55
CA GLN A 162 -1.48 -17.42 13.82
C GLN A 162 -1.18 -18.42 12.69
N PRO A 163 -1.16 -19.73 13.00
CA PRO A 163 -1.07 -20.79 12.00
C PRO A 163 -2.13 -20.64 10.91
N TRP A 164 -1.73 -20.72 9.64
CA TRP A 164 -2.66 -20.83 8.52
C TRP A 164 -2.67 -22.26 8.00
N GLY A 165 -3.81 -22.96 8.10
CA GLY A 165 -3.95 -24.32 7.57
C GLY A 165 -3.00 -25.35 8.21
N GLY A 166 -2.60 -25.17 9.46
CA GLY A 166 -1.72 -26.10 10.19
C GLY A 166 -0.21 -25.89 10.00
N ALA A 167 0.21 -24.87 9.25
CA ALA A 167 1.61 -24.46 9.20
C ALA A 167 2.04 -23.77 10.50
N GLU A 168 3.32 -23.91 10.87
CA GLU A 168 3.89 -23.20 12.02
C GLU A 168 3.73 -21.68 11.87
N PRO A 169 3.38 -20.96 12.94
CA PRO A 169 3.20 -19.52 12.88
C PRO A 169 4.55 -18.83 12.68
N ALA A 170 4.59 -17.88 11.76
CA ALA A 170 5.75 -17.02 11.60
C ALA A 170 6.00 -16.19 12.88
N LYS A 171 7.24 -15.75 13.08
CA LYS A 171 7.61 -14.88 14.20
C LYS A 171 8.02 -13.51 13.70
N CYS A 172 7.30 -12.47 14.12
CA CYS A 172 7.61 -11.11 13.66
C CYS A 172 8.98 -10.61 14.18
N ALA A 173 9.49 -11.23 15.26
CA ALA A 173 10.84 -10.99 15.79
C ALA A 173 11.95 -11.27 14.75
N ASP A 174 11.71 -12.16 13.81
CA ASP A 174 12.68 -12.49 12.77
C ASP A 174 12.79 -11.38 11.72
N TRP A 175 11.79 -10.49 11.66
CA TRP A 175 11.63 -9.47 10.61
C TRP A 175 11.91 -8.05 11.10
N VAL A 176 11.98 -7.83 12.41
CA VAL A 176 12.34 -6.54 12.99
C VAL A 176 13.86 -6.43 13.22
N LYS A 177 14.40 -5.23 13.03
CA LYS A 177 15.81 -4.90 13.34
C LYS A 177 16.03 -4.68 14.84
#